data_AF-A0A975AXZ5-F1
#
_entry.id   AF-A0A975AXZ5-F1
#
_cell.length_a   1.000
_cell.length_b   1.000
_cell.length_c   1.000
_cell.angle_alpha   90.00
_cell.angle_beta   90.00
_cell.angle_gamma   90.00
#
_symmetry.space_group_name_H-M   'P 1'
#
loop_
_entity.id
_entity.type
_entity.pdbx_description
1 polymer ?
#
loop_
_entity_poly.entity_id
_entity_poly.type
_entity_poly.pdbx_seq_one_letter_code
_entity_poly.pdbx_strand_id
1 'polypeptide(L)'
;MKIVLLVFISFVMAYAQTPFVLTAFKSAYPVVEINTDKVPQEYKTNITKLLANTTKELGINTAGYSSRPIALTISRIAIGEKLVLKVALIVGEEVKRSDDNEEVFAITYVKDDIFEVESLRGDVMDSVEYLLEDFKEQYKEDNTK
;
A
#
# COMPACT_ATOMS: atom_id res chain seq x y z
N MET A 1 -9.53 29.10 -25.29
CA MET A 1 -9.42 29.14 -23.81
C MET A 1 -10.19 28.03 -23.10
N LYS A 2 -11.45 27.74 -23.43
CA LYS A 2 -12.24 26.69 -22.74
C LYS A 2 -11.60 25.29 -22.74
N ILE A 3 -11.00 24.88 -23.86
CA ILE A 3 -10.31 23.57 -23.98
C ILE A 3 -9.03 23.51 -23.13
N VAL A 4 -8.26 24.61 -23.07
CA VAL A 4 -7.04 24.68 -22.25
C VAL A 4 -7.38 24.60 -20.76
N LEU A 5 -8.48 25.24 -20.33
CA LEU A 5 -8.98 25.14 -18.97
C LEU A 5 -9.42 23.72 -18.62
N LEU A 6 -10.13 23.04 -19.54
CA LEU A 6 -10.54 21.65 -19.36
C LEU A 6 -9.34 20.71 -19.25
N VAL A 7 -8.32 20.88 -20.11
CA VAL A 7 -7.08 20.09 -20.06
C VAL A 7 -6.32 20.35 -18.76
N PHE A 8 -6.27 21.60 -18.29
CA PHE A 8 -5.65 21.94 -17.01
C PHE A 8 -6.38 21.31 -15.82
N ILE A 9 -7.72 21.39 -15.78
CA ILE A 9 -8.52 20.78 -14.70
C ILE A 9 -8.37 19.25 -14.70
N SER A 10 -8.37 18.60 -15.87
CA SER A 10 -8.14 17.16 -15.94
C SER A 10 -6.74 16.74 -15.50
N PHE A 11 -5.73 17.60 -15.71
CA PHE A 11 -4.37 17.32 -15.26
C PHE A 11 -4.25 17.41 -13.73
N VAL A 12 -4.93 18.38 -13.10
CA VAL A 12 -4.95 18.48 -11.62
C VAL A 12 -5.70 17.31 -10.99
N MET A 13 -6.78 16.83 -11.61
CA MET A 13 -7.52 15.68 -11.08
C MET A 13 -6.86 14.32 -11.38
N ALA A 14 -5.87 14.26 -12.26
CA ALA A 14 -5.15 13.01 -12.57
C ALA A 14 -4.21 12.56 -11.43
N TYR A 15 -3.85 13.47 -10.52
CA TYR A 15 -3.05 13.17 -9.33
C TYR A 15 -3.92 12.98 -8.07
N ALA A 16 -5.17 12.53 -8.25
CA ALA A 16 -5.98 12.17 -7.11
C ALA A 16 -5.35 10.97 -6.39
N GLN A 17 -5.04 11.14 -5.12
CA GLN A 17 -4.62 10.07 -4.23
C GLN A 17 -5.71 9.00 -4.10
N THR A 18 -5.38 7.93 -3.38
CA THR A 18 -6.37 6.91 -3.05
C THR A 18 -7.55 7.54 -2.28
N PRO A 19 -8.78 6.98 -2.34
CA PRO A 19 -9.93 7.52 -1.60
C PRO A 19 -9.83 7.31 -0.08
N PHE A 20 -8.70 6.79 0.41
CA PHE A 20 -8.44 6.50 1.81
C PHE A 20 -7.91 7.74 2.52
N VAL A 21 -8.06 7.78 3.84
CA VAL A 21 -7.56 8.87 4.68
C VAL A 21 -6.66 8.27 5.75
N LEU A 22 -5.41 8.72 5.80
CA LEU A 22 -4.38 8.23 6.72
C LEU A 22 -4.18 9.15 7.94
N THR A 23 -5.13 10.04 8.20
CA THR A 23 -5.11 10.90 9.40
C THR A 23 -5.09 10.07 10.67
N ALA A 24 -4.30 10.51 11.67
CA ALA A 24 -4.20 9.87 12.98
C ALA A 24 -3.71 8.39 12.97
N PHE A 25 -3.11 7.92 11.88
CA PHE A 25 -2.48 6.60 11.80
C PHE A 25 -1.11 6.58 12.50
N LYS A 26 -1.11 6.41 13.83
CA LYS A 26 0.12 6.55 14.66
C LYS A 26 0.86 5.25 14.97
N SER A 27 0.21 4.10 14.83
CA SER A 27 0.80 2.80 15.15
C SER A 27 0.26 1.69 14.28
N ALA A 28 1.12 0.74 13.91
CA ALA A 28 0.76 -0.34 13.01
C ALA A 28 1.52 -1.63 13.35
N TYR A 29 0.93 -2.78 13.03
CA TYR A 29 1.60 -4.07 13.11
C TYR A 29 2.11 -4.44 11.71
N PRO A 30 3.42 -4.42 11.45
CA PRO A 30 3.96 -4.65 10.12
C PRO A 30 3.86 -6.14 9.75
N VAL A 31 3.33 -6.40 8.56
CA VAL A 31 3.16 -7.75 8.02
C VAL A 31 3.69 -7.77 6.59
N VAL A 32 4.44 -8.81 6.24
CA VAL A 32 4.86 -9.05 4.85
C VAL A 32 4.52 -10.48 4.52
N GLU A 33 3.69 -10.72 3.52
CA GLU A 33 3.31 -12.07 3.11
C GLU A 33 3.55 -12.31 1.62
N ILE A 34 4.11 -13.48 1.33
CA ILE A 34 4.36 -13.94 -0.04
C ILE A 34 3.46 -15.15 -0.26
N ASN A 35 2.32 -14.92 -0.91
CA ASN A 35 1.24 -15.87 -1.15
C ASN A 35 1.39 -16.55 -2.53
N THR A 36 2.62 -16.94 -2.89
CA THR A 36 2.92 -17.60 -4.16
C THR A 36 4.24 -18.36 -4.05
N ASP A 37 4.36 -19.48 -4.77
CA ASP A 37 5.58 -20.27 -4.89
C ASP A 37 6.59 -19.65 -5.89
N LYS A 38 6.16 -18.65 -6.67
CA LYS A 38 6.98 -18.01 -7.72
C LYS A 38 7.93 -16.93 -7.22
N VAL A 39 7.75 -16.47 -5.98
CA VAL A 39 8.60 -15.47 -5.35
C VAL A 39 9.31 -16.11 -4.15
N PRO A 40 10.66 -16.18 -4.16
CA PRO A 40 11.42 -16.75 -3.05
C PRO A 40 11.17 -16.01 -1.72
N GLN A 41 11.07 -16.76 -0.62
CA GLN A 41 10.81 -16.19 0.72
C GLN A 41 11.94 -15.26 1.22
N GLU A 42 13.15 -15.33 0.63
CA GLU A 42 14.25 -14.41 0.96
C GLU A 42 13.90 -12.93 0.74
N TYR A 43 12.95 -12.64 -0.18
CA TYR A 43 12.46 -11.29 -0.46
C TYR A 43 11.75 -10.69 0.76
N LYS A 44 11.08 -11.53 1.56
CA LYS A 44 10.34 -11.12 2.77
C LYS A 44 11.23 -10.32 3.72
N THR A 45 12.50 -10.71 3.88
CA THR A 45 13.45 -10.00 4.75
C THR A 45 13.73 -8.57 4.27
N ASN A 46 13.94 -8.38 2.96
CA ASN A 46 14.26 -7.06 2.41
C ASN A 46 13.02 -6.16 2.42
N ILE A 47 11.87 -6.69 2.03
CA ILE A 47 10.59 -5.98 2.03
C ILE A 47 10.20 -5.58 3.47
N THR A 48 10.41 -6.46 4.45
CA THR A 48 10.17 -6.14 5.86
C THR A 48 11.05 -4.97 6.32
N LYS A 49 12.32 -4.94 5.90
CA LYS A 49 13.22 -3.81 6.21
C LYS A 49 12.75 -2.52 5.55
N LEU A 50 12.30 -2.56 4.30
CA LEU A 50 11.75 -1.37 3.61
C LEU A 50 10.52 -0.84 4.34
N LEU A 51 9.55 -1.71 4.65
CA LEU A 51 8.35 -1.33 5.41
C LEU A 51 8.71 -0.75 6.79
N ALA A 52 9.66 -1.36 7.49
CA ALA A 52 10.13 -0.86 8.78
C ALA A 52 10.81 0.51 8.68
N ASN A 53 11.62 0.72 7.64
CA ASN A 53 12.27 2.01 7.39
C ASN A 53 11.25 3.10 7.03
N THR A 54 10.29 2.81 6.15
CA THR A 54 9.24 3.75 5.76
C THR A 54 8.38 4.14 6.95
N THR A 55 7.90 3.16 7.73
CA THR A 55 7.10 3.43 8.94
C THR A 55 7.89 4.23 9.98
N LYS A 56 9.19 3.93 10.16
CA LYS A 56 10.07 4.71 11.03
C LYS A 56 10.26 6.15 10.55
N GLU A 57 10.46 6.38 9.26
CA GLU A 57 10.57 7.73 8.67
C GLU A 57 9.30 8.54 8.96
N LEU A 58 8.14 7.90 8.84
CA LEU A 58 6.82 8.50 9.08
C LEU A 58 6.46 8.68 10.57
N GLY A 59 7.31 8.19 11.49
CA GLY A 59 7.03 8.22 12.92
C GLY A 59 5.88 7.29 13.34
N ILE A 60 5.53 6.31 12.52
CA ILE A 60 4.51 5.31 12.82
C ILE A 60 5.13 4.27 13.76
N ASN A 61 4.56 4.12 14.95
CA ASN A 61 5.05 3.17 15.93
C ASN A 61 4.71 1.73 15.51
N THR A 62 5.74 0.94 15.21
CA THR A 62 5.64 -0.49 14.89
C THR A 62 6.18 -1.40 16.00
N ALA A 63 6.51 -0.84 17.17
CA ALA A 63 6.95 -1.61 18.33
C ALA A 63 5.74 -2.23 19.04
N GLY A 64 5.73 -3.56 19.13
CA GLY A 64 4.68 -4.32 19.80
C GLY A 64 3.49 -4.66 18.89
N TYR A 65 2.40 -5.13 19.51
CA TYR A 65 1.18 -5.45 18.80
C TYR A 65 0.30 -4.21 18.62
N SER A 66 -0.26 -4.05 17.42
CA SER A 66 -1.29 -3.06 17.09
C SER A 66 -2.46 -3.79 16.44
N SER A 67 -3.69 -3.38 16.72
CA SER A 67 -4.89 -3.88 16.02
C SER A 67 -4.95 -3.45 14.55
N ARG A 68 -3.98 -2.64 14.11
CA ARG A 68 -3.89 -2.08 12.76
C ARG A 68 -2.78 -2.74 11.97
N PRO A 69 -3.01 -3.86 11.26
CA PRO A 69 -2.01 -4.41 10.37
C PRO A 69 -1.70 -3.45 9.22
N ILE A 70 -0.41 -3.21 8.96
CA ILE A 70 0.09 -2.66 7.70
C ILE A 70 0.79 -3.79 6.95
N ALA A 71 0.17 -4.27 5.88
CA ALA A 71 0.56 -5.49 5.19
C ALA A 71 1.05 -5.21 3.78
N LEU A 72 2.23 -5.71 3.43
CA LEU A 72 2.65 -5.89 2.04
C LEU A 72 2.43 -7.35 1.65
N THR A 73 1.64 -7.57 0.61
CA THR A 73 1.34 -8.91 0.11
C THR A 73 1.80 -9.06 -1.32
N ILE A 74 2.39 -10.21 -1.65
CA ILE A 74 2.78 -10.57 -3.01
C ILE A 74 2.01 -11.82 -3.40
N SER A 75 1.31 -11.79 -4.53
CA SER A 75 0.53 -12.92 -5.02
C SER A 75 0.68 -13.06 -6.53
N ARG A 76 0.44 -14.27 -7.05
CA ARG A 76 0.41 -14.50 -8.50
C ARG A 76 -1.01 -14.28 -9.02
N ILE A 77 -1.14 -13.57 -10.13
CA ILE A 77 -2.37 -13.55 -10.93
C ILE A 77 -2.19 -14.51 -12.10
N ALA A 78 -3.13 -15.44 -12.29
CA ALA A 78 -3.08 -16.38 -13.40
C ALA A 78 -3.59 -15.70 -14.68
N ILE A 79 -2.68 -15.34 -15.59
CA ILE A 79 -3.00 -14.80 -16.92
C ILE A 79 -2.27 -15.61 -17.99
N GLY A 80 -2.96 -16.59 -18.56
CA GLY A 80 -2.39 -17.47 -19.59
C GLY A 80 -1.10 -18.15 -19.10
N GLU A 81 -0.07 -18.11 -19.95
CA GLU A 81 1.24 -18.69 -19.66
C GLU A 81 2.23 -17.69 -19.00
N LYS A 82 1.85 -16.41 -18.91
CA LYS A 82 2.72 -15.36 -18.39
C LYS A 82 2.77 -15.39 -16.86
N LEU A 83 3.94 -15.05 -16.30
CA LEU A 83 4.06 -14.80 -14.88
C LEU A 83 3.64 -13.35 -14.61
N VAL A 84 2.46 -13.19 -14.02
CA VAL A 84 1.94 -11.90 -13.57
C VAL A 84 1.86 -11.90 -12.06
N LEU A 85 2.41 -10.88 -11.43
CA LEU A 85 2.38 -10.70 -9.99
C LEU A 85 1.50 -9.50 -9.61
N LYS A 86 0.94 -9.57 -8.42
CA LYS A 86 0.28 -8.47 -7.72
C LYS A 86 1.02 -8.22 -6.42
N VAL A 87 1.52 -7.01 -6.26
CA VAL A 87 2.00 -6.50 -4.98
C VAL A 87 0.92 -5.56 -4.44
N ALA A 88 0.55 -5.70 -3.17
CA ALA A 88 -0.45 -4.84 -2.55
C ALA A 88 0.01 -4.38 -1.17
N LEU A 89 -0.09 -3.08 -0.92
CA LEU A 89 0.03 -2.46 0.39
C LEU A 89 -1.37 -2.21 0.96
N ILE A 90 -1.64 -2.77 2.12
CA ILE A 90 -2.97 -2.79 2.75
C ILE A 90 -2.82 -2.31 4.19
N VAL A 91 -3.71 -1.42 4.63
CA VAL A 91 -3.95 -1.17 6.06
C VAL A 91 -5.32 -1.70 6.42
N GLY A 92 -5.36 -2.55 7.44
CA GLY A 92 -6.60 -3.01 8.05
C GLY A 92 -6.76 -2.41 9.45
N GLU A 93 -7.99 -2.11 9.85
CA GLU A 93 -8.30 -1.56 11.17
C GLU A 93 -9.66 -2.09 11.65
N GLU A 94 -9.80 -2.23 12.96
CA GLU A 94 -11.11 -2.38 13.58
C GLU A 94 -11.82 -1.01 13.59
N VAL A 95 -12.99 -0.95 12.97
CA VAL A 95 -13.82 0.26 12.86
C VAL A 95 -15.24 -0.03 13.32
N LYS A 96 -15.99 1.02 13.67
CA LYS A 96 -17.41 0.91 13.97
C LYS A 96 -18.23 1.22 12.73
N ARG A 97 -19.17 0.35 12.39
CA ARG A 97 -20.11 0.61 11.29
C ARG A 97 -21.08 1.73 11.69
N SER A 98 -21.44 2.59 10.74
CA SER A 98 -22.19 3.82 11.03
C SER A 98 -23.68 3.62 11.34
N ASP A 99 -24.27 2.51 10.90
CA ASP A 99 -25.69 2.18 11.04
C ASP A 99 -26.02 1.43 12.34
N ASP A 100 -25.17 0.48 12.76
CA ASP A 100 -25.40 -0.37 13.93
C ASP A 100 -24.34 -0.24 15.04
N ASN A 101 -23.24 0.51 14.81
CA ASN A 101 -22.09 0.64 15.71
C ASN A 101 -21.33 -0.66 16.03
N GLU A 102 -21.57 -1.73 15.28
CA GLU A 102 -20.84 -2.98 15.45
C GLU A 102 -19.37 -2.82 15.06
N GLU A 103 -18.49 -3.47 15.81
CA GLU A 103 -17.06 -3.50 15.53
C GLU A 103 -16.77 -4.50 14.41
N VAL A 104 -16.22 -4.00 13.30
CA VAL A 104 -15.89 -4.78 12.12
C VAL A 104 -14.46 -4.50 11.68
N PHE A 105 -13.80 -5.53 11.15
CA PHE A 105 -12.51 -5.35 10.50
C PHE A 105 -12.73 -4.79 9.10
N ALA A 106 -12.12 -3.64 8.80
CA ALA A 106 -12.19 -2.98 7.51
C ALA A 106 -10.80 -2.77 6.92
N ILE A 107 -10.72 -2.80 5.59
CA ILE A 107 -9.57 -2.29 4.86
C ILE A 107 -9.72 -0.78 4.77
N THR A 108 -8.81 -0.05 5.41
CA THR A 108 -8.84 1.42 5.49
C THR A 108 -7.74 2.06 4.65
N TYR A 109 -6.88 1.25 4.02
CA TYR A 109 -6.03 1.64 2.91
C TYR A 109 -5.79 0.43 2.02
N VAL A 110 -5.87 0.60 0.71
CA VAL A 110 -5.33 -0.36 -0.25
C VAL A 110 -4.76 0.36 -1.45
N LYS A 111 -3.56 -0.06 -1.84
CA LYS A 111 -2.98 0.24 -3.13
C LYS A 111 -2.29 -1.01 -3.64
N ASP A 112 -2.47 -1.29 -4.91
CA ASP A 112 -1.82 -2.41 -5.55
C ASP A 112 -1.19 -2.02 -6.89
N ASP A 113 -0.24 -2.87 -7.28
CA ASP A 113 0.42 -2.81 -8.56
C ASP A 113 0.46 -4.23 -9.13
N ILE A 114 0.13 -4.34 -10.41
CA ILE A 114 -0.02 -5.59 -11.14
C ILE A 114 0.83 -5.50 -12.39
N PHE A 115 1.80 -6.40 -12.51
CA PHE A 115 2.78 -6.37 -13.59
C PHE A 115 3.12 -7.77 -14.08
N GLU A 116 3.47 -7.83 -15.36
CA GLU A 116 4.13 -8.99 -15.96
C GLU A 116 5.60 -8.97 -15.56
N VAL A 117 6.14 -10.12 -15.17
CA VAL A 117 7.52 -10.22 -14.67
C VAL A 117 8.50 -10.32 -15.83
N GLU A 118 9.38 -9.33 -15.95
CA GLU A 118 10.56 -9.32 -16.81
C GLU A 118 11.83 -9.63 -16.01
N SER A 119 11.95 -9.05 -14.83
CA SER A 119 13.04 -9.25 -13.87
C SER A 119 12.46 -9.42 -12.47
N LEU A 120 12.33 -10.67 -12.02
CA LEU A 120 11.67 -10.98 -10.74
C LEU A 120 12.19 -10.13 -9.57
N ARG A 121 13.51 -9.89 -9.51
CA ARG A 121 14.10 -9.07 -8.45
C ARG A 121 13.81 -7.59 -8.62
N GLY A 122 14.01 -7.06 -9.82
CA GLY A 122 13.78 -5.64 -10.11
C GLY A 122 12.32 -5.30 -9.90
N ASP A 123 11.45 -5.96 -10.65
CA ASP A 123 10.03 -5.62 -10.72
C ASP A 123 9.33 -5.72 -9.35
N VAL A 124 9.63 -6.76 -8.55
CA VAL A 124 9.05 -6.90 -7.20
C VAL A 124 9.53 -5.78 -6.28
N MET A 125 10.82 -5.43 -6.31
CA MET A 125 11.37 -4.40 -5.43
C MET A 125 10.91 -3.02 -5.86
N ASP A 126 10.92 -2.73 -7.16
CA ASP A 126 10.44 -1.48 -7.75
C ASP A 126 8.96 -1.25 -7.41
N SER A 127 8.14 -2.29 -7.51
CA SER A 127 6.73 -2.25 -7.14
C SER A 127 6.52 -1.99 -5.63
N VAL A 128 7.31 -2.64 -4.77
CA VAL A 128 7.28 -2.40 -3.32
C VAL A 128 7.68 -0.97 -2.98
N GLU A 129 8.76 -0.46 -3.58
CA GLU A 129 9.25 0.90 -3.37
C GLU A 129 8.22 1.92 -3.85
N TYR A 130 7.63 1.71 -5.02
CA TYR A 130 6.54 2.53 -5.56
C TYR A 130 5.36 2.62 -4.58
N LEU A 131 4.85 1.48 -4.10
CA LEU A 131 3.70 1.46 -3.18
C LEU A 131 4.01 2.14 -1.84
N LEU A 132 5.24 1.96 -1.32
CA LEU A 132 5.68 2.59 -0.07
C LEU A 132 5.90 4.09 -0.22
N GLU A 133 6.42 4.55 -1.36
CA GLU A 133 6.58 5.99 -1.65
C GLU A 133 5.22 6.66 -1.75
N ASP A 134 4.28 6.10 -2.51
CA ASP A 134 2.94 6.65 -2.67
C ASP A 134 2.17 6.68 -1.33
N PHE A 135 2.32 5.65 -0.49
CA PHE A 135 1.78 5.66 0.88
C PHE A 135 2.41 6.76 1.73
N LYS A 136 3.72 6.96 1.62
CA LYS A 136 4.47 7.95 2.39
C LYS A 136 4.06 9.37 1.99
N GLU A 137 3.90 9.64 0.70
CA GLU A 137 3.42 10.93 0.19
C GLU A 137 2.01 11.21 0.72
N GLN A 138 1.08 10.26 0.56
CA GLN A 138 -0.29 10.41 1.06
C GLN A 138 -0.35 10.59 2.57
N TYR A 139 0.41 9.80 3.33
CA TYR A 139 0.47 9.94 4.78
C TYR A 139 0.98 11.33 5.20
N LYS A 140 2.03 11.84 4.52
CA LYS A 140 2.56 13.17 4.79
C LYS A 140 1.52 14.24 4.49
N GLU A 141 0.83 14.17 3.35
CA GLU A 141 -0.20 15.14 2.98
C GLU A 141 -1.37 15.14 3.97
N ASP A 142 -1.92 13.97 4.29
CA ASP A 142 -3.04 13.82 5.23
C ASP A 142 -2.70 14.30 6.66
N ASN A 143 -1.42 14.27 7.03
CA ASN A 143 -0.94 14.66 8.35
C ASN A 143 -0.16 15.98 8.36
N THR A 144 -0.11 16.70 7.23
CA THR A 144 0.38 18.08 7.16
C THR A 144 -0.78 19.02 7.47
N LYS A 145 -0.60 19.87 8.49
CA LYS A 145 -1.61 20.87 8.88
C LYS A 145 -1.78 21.96 7.84
#